data_AF-A0AAE0WW74-F1
#
_entry.id   AF-A0AAE0WW74-F1
#
_cell.length_a   1.000
_cell.length_b   1.000
_cell.length_c   1.000
_cell.angle_alpha   90.00
_cell.angle_beta   90.00
_cell.angle_gamma   90.00
#
_symmetry.space_group_name_H-M   'P 1'
#
loop_
_entity.id
_entity.type
_entity.pdbx_description
1 polymer ?
#
loop_
_entity_poly.entity_id
_entity_poly.type
_entity_poly.pdbx_seq_one_letter_code
_entity_poly.pdbx_strand_id
1 'polypeptide(L)'
;MSQLAKAIRWLGMPTFLAAISYTSPGNLIALTTPLIATPTLSLAYWHHRQPKENQVDLDTLTYLYTFTATLGLALSLSAQLLLTPAVSRLLFGKDWRDYLRAFMQTEIKPGTPEIAAANWAWIARWQHWVFLATVPTFLAGGVEEILKYCAIAFLRRKHQKQQPQQQSREKDSSRRPPHPSKSHYLQYALTASLAYCTMESIGFIRTMDRPDISPAKATLMVCERIFIGGLGHCLTSCLLAANAASLGDYREGVWDWWRILREPILFHGGFNLVLFALSGWNGNVGWVHPDSVWQIVPMLGVVAGIQGVLFWRFRRVWRSLEADEVGK
;
A
#
# COMPACT_ATOMS: atom_id res chain seq x y z
N MET A 1 -2.62 -28.55 -4.55
CA MET A 1 -2.74 -27.53 -3.49
C MET A 1 -1.90 -27.95 -2.29
N SER A 2 -0.88 -27.17 -1.95
CA SER A 2 0.09 -27.40 -0.87
C SER A 2 -0.60 -27.45 0.50
N GLN A 3 -0.20 -28.41 1.34
CA GLN A 3 -0.73 -28.52 2.71
C GLN A 3 -0.35 -27.29 3.55
N LEU A 4 0.81 -26.70 3.31
CA LEU A 4 1.23 -25.47 3.99
C LEU A 4 0.34 -24.29 3.62
N ALA A 5 0.00 -24.10 2.34
CA ALA A 5 -0.88 -23.02 1.90
C ALA A 5 -2.31 -23.19 2.44
N LYS A 6 -2.78 -24.43 2.61
CA LYS A 6 -4.03 -24.74 3.31
C LYS A 6 -3.95 -24.35 4.79
N ALA A 7 -2.90 -24.75 5.49
CA ALA A 7 -2.71 -24.44 6.91
C ALA A 7 -2.66 -22.92 7.15
N ILE A 8 -1.94 -22.17 6.30
CA ILE A 8 -1.89 -20.70 6.40
C ILE A 8 -3.28 -20.08 6.23
N ARG A 9 -4.07 -20.51 5.23
CA ARG A 9 -5.41 -19.96 4.97
C ARG A 9 -6.42 -20.28 6.06
N TRP A 10 -6.45 -21.54 6.50
CA TRP A 10 -7.50 -22.03 7.39
C TRP A 10 -7.17 -21.88 8.87
N LEU A 11 -5.89 -21.83 9.23
CA LEU A 11 -5.45 -21.70 10.61
C LEU A 11 -4.68 -20.40 10.82
N GLY A 12 -3.70 -20.09 9.96
CA GLY A 12 -2.82 -18.94 10.11
C GLY A 12 -3.56 -17.60 10.26
N MET A 13 -4.34 -17.19 9.26
CA MET A 13 -5.05 -15.91 9.28
C MET A 13 -6.13 -15.84 10.39
N PRO A 14 -6.98 -16.86 10.59
CA PRO A 14 -7.92 -16.86 11.72
C PRO A 14 -7.24 -16.79 13.08
N THR A 15 -6.16 -17.55 13.31
CA THR A 15 -5.40 -17.50 14.57
C THR A 15 -4.76 -16.13 14.78
N PHE A 16 -4.20 -15.52 13.73
CA PHE A 16 -3.63 -14.18 13.79
C PHE A 16 -4.68 -13.12 14.15
N LEU A 17 -5.84 -13.14 13.48
CA LEU A 17 -6.95 -12.22 13.77
C LEU A 17 -7.50 -12.45 15.17
N ALA A 18 -7.63 -13.70 15.61
CA ALA A 18 -8.07 -14.02 16.97
C ALA A 18 -7.07 -13.51 18.02
N ALA A 19 -5.76 -13.71 17.81
CA ALA A 19 -4.73 -13.26 18.73
C ALA A 19 -4.66 -11.73 18.83
N ILE A 20 -4.80 -11.02 17.70
CA ILE A 20 -4.81 -9.56 17.73
C ILE A 20 -6.11 -9.03 18.34
N SER A 21 -7.25 -9.65 18.03
CA SER A 21 -8.53 -9.30 18.64
C SER A 21 -8.50 -9.49 20.16
N TYR A 22 -7.90 -10.58 20.64
CA TYR A 22 -7.74 -10.86 22.07
C TYR A 22 -6.88 -9.82 22.79
N THR A 23 -5.92 -9.23 22.08
CA THR A 23 -5.04 -8.19 22.64
C THR A 23 -5.55 -6.77 22.37
N SER A 24 -6.78 -6.61 21.88
CA SER A 24 -7.45 -5.33 21.63
C SER A 24 -8.32 -4.97 22.84
N PRO A 25 -7.98 -3.95 23.64
CA PRO A 25 -8.73 -3.58 24.84
C PRO A 25 -10.24 -3.35 24.63
N GLY A 26 -10.66 -2.83 23.47
CA GLY A 26 -12.05 -2.47 23.19
C GLY A 26 -12.78 -3.39 22.20
N ASN A 27 -12.22 -4.54 21.84
CA ASN A 27 -12.76 -5.46 20.81
C ASN A 27 -12.99 -4.82 19.42
N LEU A 28 -12.53 -3.59 19.18
CA LEU A 28 -12.76 -2.86 17.94
C LEU A 28 -12.23 -3.63 16.72
N ILE A 29 -11.08 -4.30 16.87
CA ILE A 29 -10.51 -5.14 15.81
C ILE A 29 -11.43 -6.32 15.49
N ALA A 30 -12.00 -6.99 16.50
CA ALA A 30 -12.91 -8.10 16.27
C ALA A 30 -14.16 -7.64 15.49
N LEU A 31 -14.73 -6.49 15.88
CA LEU A 31 -15.91 -5.92 15.25
C LEU A 31 -15.66 -5.46 13.80
N THR A 32 -14.44 -5.00 13.51
CA THR A 32 -14.08 -4.45 12.20
C THR A 32 -13.38 -5.47 11.29
N THR A 33 -13.03 -6.66 11.81
CA THR A 33 -12.41 -7.75 11.03
C THR A 33 -13.17 -8.09 9.75
N PRO A 34 -14.51 -8.20 9.72
CA PRO A 34 -15.26 -8.43 8.48
C PRO A 34 -15.02 -7.33 7.43
N LEU A 35 -14.92 -6.07 7.86
CA LEU A 35 -14.62 -4.95 6.96
C LEU A 35 -13.18 -5.05 6.43
N ILE A 36 -12.21 -5.35 7.29
CA ILE A 36 -10.79 -5.50 6.88
C ILE A 36 -10.64 -6.63 5.86
N ALA A 37 -11.39 -7.72 6.02
CA ALA A 37 -11.36 -8.87 5.11
C ALA A 37 -12.08 -8.60 3.77
N THR A 38 -13.00 -7.64 3.70
CA THR A 38 -13.88 -7.42 2.54
C THR A 38 -13.11 -7.22 1.21
N PRO A 39 -12.05 -6.38 1.13
CA PRO A 39 -11.27 -6.23 -0.09
C PRO A 39 -10.59 -7.53 -0.55
N THR A 40 -10.03 -8.30 0.39
CA THR A 40 -9.38 -9.60 0.11
C THR A 40 -10.39 -10.64 -0.34
N LEU A 41 -11.57 -10.70 0.28
CA LEU A 41 -12.67 -11.58 -0.15
C LEU A 41 -13.20 -11.20 -1.53
N SER A 42 -13.26 -9.90 -1.83
CA SER A 42 -13.65 -9.40 -3.16
C SER A 42 -12.64 -9.80 -4.24
N LEU A 43 -11.34 -9.75 -3.94
CA LEU A 43 -10.30 -10.25 -4.84
C LEU A 43 -10.43 -11.77 -5.06
N ALA A 44 -10.64 -12.54 -3.98
CA ALA A 44 -10.82 -13.99 -4.07
C ALA A 44 -12.06 -14.36 -4.92
N TYR A 45 -13.17 -13.65 -4.71
CA TYR A 45 -14.37 -13.81 -5.52
C TYR A 45 -14.16 -13.47 -6.99
N TRP A 46 -13.50 -12.33 -7.28
CA TRP A 46 -13.15 -11.94 -8.63
C TRP A 46 -12.23 -12.96 -9.30
N HIS A 47 -11.21 -13.44 -8.58
CA HIS A 47 -10.29 -14.47 -9.03
C HIS A 47 -11.02 -15.75 -9.47
N HIS A 48 -11.97 -16.24 -8.66
CA HIS A 48 -12.74 -17.45 -8.99
C HIS A 48 -13.66 -17.30 -10.21
N ARG A 49 -13.98 -16.06 -10.62
CA ARG A 49 -14.80 -15.78 -11.81
C ARG A 49 -13.99 -15.58 -13.09
N GLN A 50 -12.66 -15.54 -13.01
CA GLN A 50 -11.81 -15.42 -14.19
C GLN A 50 -11.78 -16.74 -15.00
N PRO A 51 -11.58 -16.70 -16.32
CA PRO A 51 -11.24 -17.88 -17.11
C PRO A 51 -10.00 -18.58 -16.55
N LYS A 52 -9.91 -19.91 -16.70
CA LYS A 52 -8.81 -20.70 -16.11
C LYS A 52 -7.42 -20.25 -16.60
N GLU A 53 -7.27 -19.82 -17.85
CA GLU A 53 -5.98 -19.31 -18.34
C GLU A 53 -5.53 -18.00 -17.68
N ASN A 54 -6.44 -17.29 -17.04
CA ASN A 54 -6.19 -16.03 -16.35
C ASN A 54 -6.11 -16.20 -14.83
N GLN A 55 -6.32 -17.40 -14.30
CA GLN A 55 -6.27 -17.65 -12.86
C GLN A 55 -4.83 -17.95 -12.42
N VAL A 56 -4.31 -17.14 -11.49
CA VAL A 56 -3.07 -17.48 -10.79
C VAL A 56 -3.32 -18.61 -9.79
N ASP A 57 -2.40 -19.54 -9.68
CA ASP A 57 -2.44 -20.55 -8.61
C ASP A 57 -2.65 -19.91 -7.21
N LEU A 58 -3.70 -20.35 -6.52
CA LEU A 58 -4.13 -19.78 -5.24
C LEU A 58 -3.10 -19.98 -4.13
N ASP A 59 -2.28 -21.04 -4.20
CA ASP A 59 -1.18 -21.23 -3.24
C ASP A 59 -0.13 -20.14 -3.41
N THR A 60 0.20 -19.79 -4.66
CA THR A 60 1.10 -18.68 -4.96
C THR A 60 0.56 -17.34 -4.41
N LEU A 61 -0.73 -17.05 -4.60
CA LEU A 61 -1.34 -15.84 -4.04
C LEU A 61 -1.32 -15.86 -2.50
N THR A 62 -1.57 -17.01 -1.88
CA THR A 62 -1.51 -17.18 -0.41
C THR A 62 -0.11 -16.87 0.12
N TYR A 63 0.93 -17.39 -0.52
CA TYR A 63 2.30 -17.13 -0.11
C TYR A 63 2.67 -15.65 -0.27
N LEU A 64 2.35 -15.05 -1.42
CA LEU A 64 2.61 -13.63 -1.66
C LEU A 64 1.94 -12.74 -0.63
N TYR A 65 0.66 -13.01 -0.33
CA TYR A 65 -0.08 -12.28 0.68
C TYR A 65 0.62 -12.37 2.03
N THR A 66 0.95 -13.59 2.45
CA THR A 66 1.55 -13.86 3.76
C THR A 66 2.94 -13.24 3.89
N PHE A 67 3.81 -13.42 2.89
CA PHE A 67 5.15 -12.84 2.89
C PHE A 67 5.13 -11.32 2.84
N THR A 68 4.21 -10.72 2.09
CA THR A 68 4.08 -9.26 2.02
C THR A 68 3.57 -8.70 3.35
N ALA A 69 2.54 -9.33 3.94
CA ALA A 69 1.97 -8.94 5.23
C ALA A 69 2.97 -9.06 6.39
N THR A 70 3.89 -10.01 6.32
CA THR A 70 4.88 -10.27 7.38
C THR A 70 6.22 -9.62 7.08
N LEU A 71 7.03 -10.25 6.22
CA LEU A 71 8.37 -9.81 5.88
C LEU A 71 8.36 -8.46 5.15
N GLY A 72 7.44 -8.26 4.21
CA GLY A 72 7.31 -6.99 3.49
C GLY A 72 7.08 -5.83 4.45
N LEU A 73 6.07 -5.94 5.32
CA LEU A 73 5.80 -4.93 6.33
C LEU A 73 6.97 -4.73 7.29
N ALA A 74 7.61 -5.81 7.77
CA ALA A 74 8.76 -5.72 8.66
C ALA A 74 9.93 -4.96 7.99
N LEU A 75 10.19 -5.20 6.70
CA LEU A 75 11.19 -4.49 5.93
C LEU A 75 10.81 -3.01 5.74
N SER A 76 9.55 -2.73 5.43
CA SER A 76 9.05 -1.34 5.30
C SER A 76 9.23 -0.57 6.61
N LEU A 77 8.78 -1.13 7.73
CA LEU A 77 8.94 -0.54 9.06
C LEU A 77 10.41 -0.35 9.43
N SER A 78 11.26 -1.35 9.15
CA SER A 78 12.70 -1.25 9.44
C SER A 78 13.36 -0.14 8.63
N ALA A 79 13.05 -0.04 7.34
CA ALA A 79 13.55 1.03 6.49
C ALA A 79 13.12 2.40 7.00
N GLN A 80 11.84 2.56 7.37
CA GLN A 80 11.32 3.80 7.91
C GLN A 80 11.94 4.15 9.27
N LEU A 81 12.12 3.17 10.17
CA LEU A 81 12.74 3.35 11.49
C LEU A 81 14.23 3.75 11.40
N LEU A 82 14.95 3.29 10.39
CA LEU A 82 16.36 3.63 10.19
C LEU A 82 16.54 4.97 9.49
N LEU A 83 15.76 5.21 8.42
CA LEU A 83 15.95 6.36 7.56
C LEU A 83 15.31 7.63 8.13
N THR A 84 14.18 7.52 8.83
CA THR A 84 13.49 8.70 9.40
C THR A 84 14.38 9.46 10.40
N PRO A 85 15.05 8.80 11.37
CA PRO A 85 16.02 9.47 12.23
C PRO A 85 17.24 10.00 11.49
N ALA A 86 17.73 9.29 10.47
CA ALA A 86 18.88 9.74 9.69
C ALA A 86 18.58 11.05 8.95
N VAL A 87 17.47 11.11 8.22
CA VAL A 87 17.03 12.33 7.51
C VAL A 87 16.73 13.45 8.50
N SER A 88 16.08 13.14 9.63
CA SER A 88 15.80 14.15 10.67
C SER A 88 17.08 14.76 11.24
N ARG A 89 18.10 13.94 11.51
CA ARG A 89 19.42 14.43 11.99
C ARG A 89 20.09 15.34 10.97
N LEU A 90 20.02 14.98 9.69
CA LEU A 90 20.60 15.78 8.60
C LEU A 90 19.90 17.14 8.46
N LEU A 91 18.57 17.18 8.57
CA LEU A 91 17.79 18.40 8.37
C LEU A 91 17.75 19.31 9.61
N PHE A 92 17.64 18.73 10.81
CA PHE A 92 17.37 19.48 12.05
C PHE A 92 18.57 19.53 13.01
N GLY A 93 19.69 18.89 12.67
CA GLY A 93 20.91 18.94 13.47
C GLY A 93 20.67 18.46 14.90
N LYS A 94 20.95 19.31 15.89
CA LYS A 94 20.76 19.00 17.32
C LYS A 94 19.30 18.84 17.74
N ASP A 95 18.37 19.48 17.04
CA ASP A 95 16.95 19.54 17.44
C ASP A 95 16.12 18.36 16.88
N TRP A 96 16.75 17.41 16.17
CA TRP A 96 16.06 16.33 15.45
C TRP A 96 15.16 15.46 16.34
N ARG A 97 15.52 15.25 17.61
CA ARG A 97 14.72 14.44 18.54
C ARG A 97 13.44 15.15 18.92
N ASP A 98 13.50 16.46 19.12
CA ASP A 98 12.33 17.26 19.49
C ASP A 98 11.40 17.40 18.29
N TYR A 99 11.96 17.59 17.09
CA TYR A 99 11.19 17.53 15.85
C TYR A 99 10.49 16.17 15.70
N LEU A 100 11.20 15.05 15.84
CA LEU A 100 10.59 13.73 15.73
C LEU A 100 9.54 13.47 16.79
N ARG A 101 9.74 13.97 18.02
CA ARG A 101 8.73 13.86 19.07
C ARG A 101 7.46 14.59 18.68
N ALA A 102 7.57 15.81 18.12
CA ALA A 102 6.43 16.57 17.61
C ALA A 102 5.79 15.89 16.38
N PHE A 103 6.60 15.34 15.47
CA PHE A 103 6.14 14.63 14.28
C PHE A 103 5.43 13.31 14.58
N MET A 104 5.83 12.60 15.63
CA MET A 104 5.23 11.33 16.04
C MET A 104 4.02 11.51 16.97
N GLN A 105 3.64 12.75 17.29
CA GLN A 105 2.38 12.99 18.01
C GLN A 105 1.20 12.68 17.09
N THR A 106 0.37 11.74 17.52
CA THR A 106 -0.82 11.27 16.79
C THR A 106 -2.13 11.85 17.34
N GLU A 107 -2.05 12.75 18.32
CA GLU A 107 -3.20 13.27 19.06
C GLU A 107 -3.31 14.78 18.96
N ILE A 108 -4.52 15.27 18.66
CA ILE A 108 -4.89 16.67 18.92
C ILE A 108 -5.08 16.77 20.43
N LYS A 109 -3.99 16.98 21.20
CA LYS A 109 -4.20 17.58 22.52
C LYS A 109 -4.83 18.94 22.26
N PRO A 110 -5.91 19.35 22.96
CA PRO A 110 -6.35 20.73 22.95
C PRO A 110 -5.15 21.56 23.39
N GLY A 111 -4.43 22.08 22.40
CA GLY A 111 -3.15 22.72 22.62
C GLY A 111 -3.44 23.98 23.39
N THR A 112 -2.73 24.17 24.50
CA THR A 112 -2.57 25.53 24.99
C THR A 112 -1.95 26.35 23.83
N PRO A 113 -2.25 27.66 23.71
CA PRO A 113 -1.75 28.50 22.62
C PRO A 113 -0.23 28.35 22.35
N GLU A 114 0.53 28.01 23.40
CA GLU A 114 1.97 27.79 23.36
C GLU A 114 2.36 26.53 22.55
N ILE A 115 1.60 25.43 22.67
CA ILE A 115 1.85 24.20 21.89
C ILE A 115 1.54 24.44 20.42
N ALA A 116 0.43 25.14 20.13
CA ALA A 116 0.07 25.50 18.78
C ALA A 116 1.14 26.40 18.13
N ALA A 117 1.63 27.42 18.86
CA ALA A 117 2.70 28.28 18.38
C ALA A 117 4.01 27.50 18.15
N ALA A 118 4.36 26.57 19.04
CA ALA A 118 5.54 25.72 18.87
C ALA A 118 5.44 24.81 17.64
N ASN A 119 4.27 24.21 17.39
CA ASN A 119 4.05 23.39 16.19
C ASN A 119 4.12 24.23 14.90
N TRP A 120 3.49 25.41 14.89
CA TRP A 120 3.61 26.33 13.77
C TRP A 120 5.06 26.74 13.49
N ALA A 121 5.87 26.91 14.52
CA ALA A 121 7.29 27.19 14.38
C ALA A 121 8.09 26.02 13.75
N TRP A 122 7.61 24.78 13.85
CA TRP A 122 8.18 23.65 13.10
C TRP A 122 7.69 23.64 11.65
N ILE A 123 6.38 23.79 11.43
CA ILE A 123 5.73 23.72 10.11
C ILE A 123 6.22 24.84 9.18
N ALA A 124 6.48 26.03 9.72
CA ALA A 124 6.98 27.17 8.96
C ALA A 124 8.42 26.98 8.42
N ARG A 125 9.17 25.99 8.92
CA ARG A 125 10.54 25.72 8.47
C ARG A 125 10.55 25.02 7.13
N TRP A 126 11.42 25.44 6.21
CA TRP A 126 11.61 24.74 4.94
C TRP A 126 12.03 23.28 5.14
N GLN A 127 12.78 22.99 6.21
CA GLN A 127 13.22 21.65 6.58
C GLN A 127 12.06 20.69 6.82
N HIS A 128 10.94 21.16 7.36
CA HIS A 128 9.74 20.36 7.55
C HIS A 128 9.18 19.88 6.21
N TRP A 129 9.06 20.79 5.24
CA TRP A 129 8.56 20.45 3.91
C TRP A 129 9.51 19.52 3.13
N VAL A 130 10.82 19.73 3.26
CA VAL A 130 11.82 18.80 2.70
C VAL A 130 11.75 17.43 3.38
N PHE A 131 11.52 17.41 4.69
CA PHE A 131 11.31 16.17 5.43
C PHE A 131 10.04 15.43 4.94
N LEU A 132 8.90 16.12 4.77
CA LEU A 132 7.67 15.53 4.25
C LEU A 132 7.84 15.00 2.82
N ALA A 133 8.50 15.78 1.96
CA ALA A 133 8.80 15.41 0.58
C ALA A 133 9.79 14.22 0.51
N THR A 134 10.68 14.05 1.49
CA THR A 134 11.65 12.95 1.46
C THR A 134 11.10 11.70 2.13
N VAL A 135 10.65 11.80 3.38
CA VAL A 135 10.37 10.66 4.25
C VAL A 135 8.98 10.05 3.97
N PRO A 136 7.84 10.72 4.27
CA PRO A 136 6.52 10.19 3.91
C PRO A 136 6.31 9.95 2.41
N THR A 137 6.87 10.83 1.57
CA THR A 137 6.58 10.80 0.13
C THR A 137 7.43 9.77 -0.60
N PHE A 138 8.76 9.96 -0.64
CA PHE A 138 9.64 9.09 -1.42
C PHE A 138 10.10 7.86 -0.66
N LEU A 139 10.42 7.96 0.63
CA LEU A 139 10.93 6.79 1.37
C LEU A 139 9.80 5.83 1.73
N ALA A 140 8.75 6.28 2.41
CA ALA A 140 7.64 5.40 2.79
C ALA A 140 6.91 4.89 1.53
N GLY A 141 6.44 5.79 0.67
CA GLY A 141 5.79 5.41 -0.60
C GLY A 141 6.70 4.58 -1.51
N GLY A 142 7.97 4.95 -1.65
CA GLY A 142 8.93 4.23 -2.49
C GLY A 142 9.22 2.82 -2.02
N VAL A 143 9.51 2.65 -0.73
CA VAL A 143 9.81 1.32 -0.15
C VAL A 143 8.61 0.40 -0.31
N GLU A 144 7.39 0.88 -0.05
CA GLU A 144 6.19 0.06 -0.20
C GLU A 144 5.92 -0.34 -1.65
N GLU A 145 6.02 0.59 -2.60
CA GLU A 145 5.81 0.26 -4.02
C GLU A 145 6.89 -0.69 -4.57
N ILE A 146 8.14 -0.57 -4.10
CA ILE A 146 9.20 -1.54 -4.42
C ILE A 146 8.86 -2.92 -3.88
N LEU A 147 8.38 -3.01 -2.64
CA LEU A 147 8.02 -4.28 -2.02
C LEU A 147 6.79 -4.91 -2.68
N LYS A 148 5.81 -4.11 -3.12
CA LYS A 148 4.68 -4.58 -3.96
C LYS A 148 5.19 -5.08 -5.31
N TYR A 149 6.17 -4.39 -5.92
CA TYR A 149 6.79 -4.82 -7.17
C TYR A 149 7.54 -6.15 -7.05
N CYS A 150 8.07 -6.51 -5.87
CA CYS A 150 8.68 -7.83 -5.66
C CYS A 150 7.74 -8.99 -6.02
N ALA A 151 6.43 -8.85 -5.85
CA ALA A 151 5.45 -9.85 -6.29
C ALA A 151 5.47 -10.00 -7.82
N ILE A 152 5.45 -8.89 -8.56
CA ILE A 152 5.55 -8.88 -10.02
C ILE A 152 6.91 -9.43 -10.49
N ALA A 153 8.00 -9.04 -9.83
CA ALA A 153 9.33 -9.56 -10.12
C ALA A 153 9.40 -11.08 -9.90
N PHE A 154 8.73 -11.60 -8.86
CA PHE A 154 8.61 -13.03 -8.61
C PHE A 154 7.82 -13.75 -9.72
N LEU A 155 6.70 -13.19 -10.19
CA LEU A 155 5.96 -13.71 -11.37
C LEU A 155 6.88 -13.83 -12.59
N ARG A 156 7.59 -12.75 -12.92
CA ARG A 156 8.50 -12.68 -14.07
C ARG A 156 9.61 -13.71 -13.98
N ARG A 157 10.26 -13.83 -12.82
CA ARG A 157 11.31 -14.84 -12.57
C ARG A 157 10.78 -16.27 -12.65
N LYS A 158 9.60 -16.54 -12.09
CA LYS A 158 8.95 -17.86 -12.16
C LYS A 158 8.71 -18.26 -13.62
N HIS A 159 8.22 -17.32 -14.42
CA HIS A 159 7.97 -17.54 -15.84
C HIS A 159 9.25 -17.82 -16.63
N GLN A 160 10.30 -17.04 -16.42
CA GLN A 160 11.60 -17.24 -17.08
C GLN A 160 12.19 -18.62 -16.81
N LYS A 161 12.09 -19.13 -15.57
CA LYS A 161 12.59 -20.46 -15.23
C LYS A 161 11.79 -21.59 -15.91
N GLN A 162 10.53 -21.34 -16.26
CA GLN A 162 9.65 -22.32 -16.90
C GLN A 162 9.79 -22.33 -18.44
N GLN A 163 10.27 -21.24 -19.05
CA GLN A 163 10.46 -21.13 -20.50
C GLN A 163 11.36 -22.23 -21.12
N PRO A 164 12.55 -22.57 -20.57
CA PRO A 164 13.40 -23.62 -21.16
C PRO A 164 12.76 -25.02 -21.11
N GLN A 165 12.00 -25.32 -20.06
CA GLN A 165 11.29 -26.61 -19.91
C GLN A 165 10.10 -26.71 -20.87
N GLN A 166 9.39 -25.60 -21.12
CA GLN A 166 8.29 -25.55 -22.09
C GLN A 166 8.80 -25.62 -23.53
N GLN A 167 9.85 -24.88 -23.89
CA GLN A 167 10.47 -24.95 -25.23
C GLN A 167 11.00 -26.34 -25.58
N SER A 168 11.46 -27.11 -24.58
CA SER A 168 11.90 -28.50 -24.80
C SER A 168 10.74 -29.47 -25.04
N ARG A 169 9.53 -29.16 -24.52
CA ARG A 169 8.30 -29.93 -24.74
C ARG A 169 7.53 -29.52 -25.99
N GLU A 170 7.64 -28.26 -26.41
CA GLU A 170 6.93 -27.67 -27.56
C GLU A 170 7.76 -27.62 -28.84
N LYS A 171 8.82 -28.43 -28.97
CA LYS A 171 9.66 -28.50 -30.18
C LYS A 171 8.89 -28.78 -31.49
N ASP A 172 7.64 -29.25 -31.40
CA ASP A 172 6.73 -29.49 -32.53
C ASP A 172 5.73 -28.34 -32.82
N SER A 173 5.75 -27.23 -32.07
CA SER A 173 4.86 -26.09 -32.34
C SER A 173 5.64 -24.79 -32.44
N SER A 174 5.47 -24.06 -33.55
CA SER A 174 6.05 -22.73 -33.80
C SER A 174 5.47 -21.61 -32.91
N ARG A 175 4.84 -21.95 -31.78
CA ARG A 175 4.25 -20.99 -30.86
C ARG A 175 5.30 -20.46 -29.90
N ARG A 176 5.39 -19.12 -29.80
CA ARG A 176 6.15 -18.47 -28.72
C ARG A 176 5.59 -18.93 -27.36
N PRO A 177 6.45 -19.14 -26.34
CA PRO A 177 5.98 -19.48 -25.01
C PRO A 177 5.02 -18.38 -24.52
N PRO A 178 3.91 -18.74 -23.87
CA PRO A 178 2.85 -17.79 -23.53
C PRO A 178 3.39 -16.78 -22.51
N HIS A 179 3.44 -15.49 -22.84
CA HIS A 179 3.74 -14.46 -21.84
C HIS A 179 2.72 -14.48 -20.70
N PRO A 180 3.10 -14.11 -19.46
CA PRO A 180 2.11 -13.94 -18.40
C PRO A 180 1.05 -12.93 -18.85
N SER A 181 -0.23 -13.32 -18.81
CA SER A 181 -1.31 -12.41 -19.14
C SER A 181 -1.32 -11.19 -18.21
N LYS A 182 -1.83 -10.06 -18.69
CA LYS A 182 -2.01 -8.85 -17.86
C LYS A 182 -2.82 -9.11 -16.58
N SER A 183 -3.74 -10.09 -16.61
CA SER A 183 -4.51 -10.50 -15.43
C SER A 183 -3.62 -11.12 -14.34
N HIS A 184 -2.57 -11.86 -14.72
CA HIS A 184 -1.59 -12.38 -13.76
C HIS A 184 -0.83 -11.25 -13.05
N TYR A 185 -0.36 -10.25 -13.80
CA TYR A 185 0.29 -9.08 -13.20
C TYR A 185 -0.62 -8.38 -12.19
N LEU A 186 -1.89 -8.20 -12.55
CA LEU A 186 -2.88 -7.54 -11.71
C LEU A 186 -3.15 -8.34 -10.42
N GLN A 187 -3.33 -9.65 -10.52
CA GLN A 187 -3.55 -10.51 -9.34
C GLN A 187 -2.36 -10.50 -8.38
N TYR A 188 -1.12 -10.56 -8.87
CA TYR A 188 0.07 -10.51 -8.02
C TYR A 188 0.19 -9.15 -7.30
N ALA A 189 0.02 -8.06 -8.04
CA ALA A 189 0.13 -6.71 -7.50
C ALA A 189 -0.97 -6.41 -6.47
N LEU A 190 -2.24 -6.73 -6.80
CA LEU A 190 -3.37 -6.56 -5.88
C LEU A 190 -3.22 -7.44 -4.63
N THR A 191 -2.72 -8.67 -4.76
CA THR A 191 -2.49 -9.54 -3.60
C THR A 191 -1.46 -8.93 -2.64
N ALA A 192 -0.34 -8.41 -3.16
CA ALA A 192 0.66 -7.73 -2.34
C ALA A 192 0.09 -6.44 -1.72
N SER A 193 -0.67 -5.67 -2.49
CA SER A 193 -1.35 -4.47 -2.02
C SER A 193 -2.28 -4.75 -0.85
N LEU A 194 -3.16 -5.73 -1.00
CA LEU A 194 -4.16 -6.07 0.00
C LEU A 194 -3.52 -6.58 1.29
N ALA A 195 -2.40 -7.30 1.18
CA ALA A 195 -1.60 -7.68 2.34
C ALA A 195 -1.11 -6.46 3.14
N TYR A 196 -0.60 -5.42 2.47
CA TYR A 196 -0.29 -4.14 3.11
C TYR A 196 -1.53 -3.50 3.72
N CYS A 197 -2.60 -3.33 2.93
CA CYS A 197 -3.83 -2.70 3.39
C CYS A 197 -4.37 -3.35 4.66
N THR A 198 -4.39 -4.68 4.72
CA THR A 198 -4.88 -5.42 5.89
C THR A 198 -4.02 -5.14 7.11
N MET A 199 -2.70 -5.24 6.99
CA MET A 199 -1.82 -5.05 8.14
C MET A 199 -1.79 -3.61 8.64
N GLU A 200 -1.77 -2.64 7.73
CA GLU A 200 -1.86 -1.23 8.11
C GLU A 200 -3.22 -0.87 8.68
N SER A 201 -4.32 -1.45 8.16
CA SER A 201 -5.64 -1.26 8.76
C SER A 201 -5.67 -1.80 10.18
N ILE A 202 -5.10 -2.98 10.43
CA ILE A 202 -4.96 -3.52 11.78
C ILE A 202 -4.15 -2.58 12.67
N GLY A 203 -2.98 -2.12 12.21
CA GLY A 203 -2.15 -1.17 12.96
C GLY A 203 -2.89 0.13 13.27
N PHE A 204 -3.57 0.69 12.27
CA PHE A 204 -4.39 1.89 12.41
C PHE A 204 -5.52 1.70 13.43
N ILE A 205 -6.27 0.59 13.35
CA ILE A 205 -7.36 0.30 14.27
C ILE A 205 -6.84 0.15 15.71
N ARG A 206 -5.67 -0.45 15.91
CA ARG A 206 -5.03 -0.50 17.24
C ARG A 206 -4.74 0.87 17.81
N THR A 207 -4.33 1.83 16.98
CA THR A 207 -4.13 3.22 17.44
C THR A 207 -5.44 3.95 17.76
N MET A 208 -6.57 3.44 17.27
CA MET A 208 -7.91 4.00 17.50
C MET A 208 -8.69 3.29 18.61
N ASP A 209 -8.22 2.13 19.07
CA ASP A 209 -8.82 1.37 20.18
C ASP A 209 -8.48 2.03 21.53
N ARG A 210 -8.94 3.26 21.71
CA ARG A 210 -8.71 4.10 22.88
C ARG A 210 -10.05 4.53 23.51
N PRO A 211 -10.12 4.67 24.85
CA PRO A 211 -11.37 4.99 25.55
C PRO A 211 -11.96 6.37 25.22
N ASP A 212 -11.14 7.31 24.73
CA ASP A 212 -11.50 8.69 24.41
C ASP A 212 -12.13 8.86 23.01
N ILE A 213 -12.06 7.83 22.15
CA ILE A 213 -12.66 7.86 20.82
C ILE A 213 -14.07 7.25 20.86
N SER A 214 -15.07 7.99 20.37
CA SER A 214 -16.42 7.45 20.26
C SER A 214 -16.49 6.30 19.23
N PRO A 215 -17.32 5.27 19.45
CA PRO A 215 -17.44 4.14 18.51
C PRO A 215 -17.81 4.55 17.08
N ALA A 216 -18.62 5.60 16.93
CA ALA A 216 -18.99 6.15 15.62
C ALA A 216 -17.78 6.76 14.90
N LYS A 217 -16.95 7.53 15.62
CA LYS A 217 -15.72 8.12 15.07
C LYS A 217 -14.72 7.02 14.71
N ALA A 218 -14.51 6.04 15.59
CA ALA A 218 -13.66 4.88 15.32
C ALA A 218 -14.10 4.17 14.03
N THR A 219 -15.39 3.88 13.90
CA THR A 219 -15.97 3.22 12.71
C THR A 219 -15.75 4.04 11.44
N LEU A 220 -15.98 5.36 11.48
CA LEU A 220 -15.74 6.24 10.34
C LEU A 220 -14.27 6.18 9.89
N MET A 221 -13.33 6.34 10.83
CA MET A 221 -11.89 6.30 10.52
C MET A 221 -11.46 4.93 9.99
N VAL A 222 -12.04 3.83 10.51
CA VAL A 222 -11.86 2.47 9.97
C VAL A 222 -12.33 2.40 8.51
N CYS A 223 -13.55 2.88 8.23
CA CYS A 223 -14.10 2.89 6.87
C CYS A 223 -13.25 3.74 5.93
N GLU A 224 -12.81 4.92 6.35
CA GLU A 224 -11.89 5.76 5.58
C GLU A 224 -10.58 5.02 5.27
N ARG A 225 -9.98 4.38 6.27
CA ARG A 225 -8.74 3.62 6.06
C ARG A 225 -8.93 2.44 5.10
N ILE A 226 -9.99 1.66 5.28
CA ILE A 226 -10.23 0.44 4.48
C ILE A 226 -10.64 0.79 3.06
N PHE A 227 -11.63 1.67 2.89
CA PHE A 227 -12.21 1.93 1.58
C PHE A 227 -11.45 2.99 0.81
N ILE A 228 -11.01 4.07 1.48
CA ILE A 228 -10.30 5.15 0.78
C ILE A 228 -8.81 4.85 0.75
N GLY A 229 -8.19 4.57 1.89
CA GLY A 229 -6.78 4.18 1.95
C GLY A 229 -6.52 2.91 1.14
N GLY A 230 -7.28 1.85 1.41
CA GLY A 230 -7.14 0.57 0.70
C GLY A 230 -7.35 0.67 -0.81
N LEU A 231 -8.30 1.49 -1.28
CA LEU A 231 -8.47 1.76 -2.72
C LEU A 231 -7.25 2.46 -3.32
N GLY A 232 -6.66 3.41 -2.61
CA GLY A 232 -5.42 4.07 -3.02
C GLY A 232 -4.29 3.08 -3.29
N HIS A 233 -4.01 2.18 -2.34
CA HIS A 233 -2.98 1.14 -2.48
C HIS A 233 -3.28 0.20 -3.65
N CYS A 234 -4.55 -0.22 -3.81
CA CYS A 234 -4.97 -1.07 -4.92
C CYS A 234 -4.76 -0.37 -6.27
N LEU A 235 -5.11 0.92 -6.38
CA LEU A 235 -4.95 1.69 -7.60
C LEU A 235 -3.47 1.90 -7.97
N THR A 236 -2.59 2.16 -7.00
CA THR A 236 -1.14 2.27 -7.27
C THR A 236 -0.58 0.94 -7.75
N SER A 237 -1.04 -0.16 -7.16
CA SER A 237 -0.68 -1.53 -7.56
C SER A 237 -1.25 -1.93 -8.93
N CYS A 238 -2.44 -1.47 -9.28
CA CYS A 238 -3.00 -1.62 -10.63
C CYS A 238 -2.14 -0.91 -11.67
N LEU A 239 -1.72 0.33 -11.38
CA LEU A 239 -0.81 1.08 -12.25
C LEU A 239 0.57 0.39 -12.36
N LEU A 240 1.10 -0.10 -11.23
CA LEU A 240 2.33 -0.87 -11.18
C LEU A 240 2.26 -2.12 -12.07
N ALA A 241 1.16 -2.87 -11.98
CA ALA A 241 0.89 -4.04 -12.82
C ALA A 241 0.78 -3.68 -14.30
N ALA A 242 0.06 -2.61 -14.63
CA ALA A 242 -0.10 -2.13 -16.01
C ALA A 242 1.23 -1.69 -16.61
N ASN A 243 2.03 -0.91 -15.87
CA ASN A 243 3.35 -0.49 -16.30
C ASN A 243 4.28 -1.70 -16.53
N ALA A 244 4.26 -2.69 -15.62
CA ALA A 244 5.03 -3.91 -15.79
C ALA A 244 4.55 -4.74 -16.99
N ALA A 245 3.24 -4.88 -17.21
CA ALA A 245 2.71 -5.58 -18.36
C ALA A 245 3.10 -4.90 -19.68
N SER A 246 3.12 -3.56 -19.72
CA SER A 246 3.48 -2.78 -20.92
C SER A 246 4.90 -2.96 -21.43
N LEU A 247 5.83 -3.40 -20.57
CA LEU A 247 7.21 -3.64 -20.98
C LEU A 247 7.40 -4.97 -21.71
N GLY A 248 6.42 -5.88 -21.67
CA GLY A 248 6.50 -7.18 -22.33
C GLY A 248 7.66 -8.04 -21.79
N ASP A 249 8.65 -8.30 -22.64
CA ASP A 249 9.86 -9.05 -22.30
C ASP A 249 10.66 -8.38 -21.19
N TYR A 250 11.09 -9.19 -20.22
CA TYR A 250 11.84 -8.73 -19.06
C TYR A 250 13.20 -8.18 -19.48
N ARG A 251 13.36 -6.85 -19.35
CA ARG A 251 14.63 -6.15 -19.47
C ARG A 251 15.05 -5.70 -18.06
N GLU A 252 16.27 -6.04 -17.67
CA GLU A 252 16.83 -5.80 -16.32
C GLU A 252 17.37 -4.38 -16.13
N GLY A 253 17.04 -3.44 -17.02
CA GLY A 253 17.59 -2.09 -16.96
C GLY A 253 17.05 -1.31 -15.76
N VAL A 254 17.91 -0.48 -15.16
CA VAL A 254 17.51 0.54 -14.17
C VAL A 254 16.39 1.43 -14.73
N TRP A 255 16.44 1.71 -16.04
CA TRP A 255 15.40 2.46 -16.74
C TRP A 255 14.04 1.76 -16.78
N ASP A 256 14.01 0.42 -16.80
CA ASP A 256 12.77 -0.35 -16.78
C ASP A 256 12.14 -0.34 -15.39
N TRP A 257 12.96 -0.45 -14.34
CA TRP A 257 12.51 -0.25 -12.96
C TRP A 257 11.92 1.14 -12.75
N TRP A 258 12.61 2.19 -13.23
CA TRP A 258 12.12 3.56 -13.14
C TRP A 258 10.80 3.74 -13.89
N ARG A 259 10.65 3.17 -15.10
CA ARG A 259 9.40 3.21 -15.88
C ARG A 259 8.23 2.54 -15.15
N ILE A 260 8.50 1.47 -14.41
CA ILE A 260 7.48 0.77 -13.63
C ILE A 260 7.07 1.56 -12.39
N LEU A 261 8.06 2.01 -11.60
CA LEU A 261 7.86 2.47 -10.23
C LEU A 261 7.57 3.97 -10.10
N ARG A 262 8.09 4.82 -11.01
CA ARG A 262 8.07 6.28 -10.80
C ARG A 262 6.66 6.84 -10.58
N GLU A 263 5.66 6.37 -11.33
CA GLU A 263 4.29 6.89 -11.23
C GLU A 263 3.57 6.35 -9.99
N PRO A 264 3.56 5.03 -9.70
CA PRO A 264 3.04 4.52 -8.43
C PRO A 264 3.66 5.20 -7.21
N ILE A 265 4.98 5.40 -7.18
CA ILE A 265 5.68 6.09 -6.08
C ILE A 265 5.22 7.55 -5.98
N LEU A 266 5.09 8.25 -7.11
CA LEU A 266 4.64 9.64 -7.10
C LEU A 266 3.19 9.76 -6.61
N PHE A 267 2.29 8.89 -7.04
CA PHE A 267 0.89 8.93 -6.60
C PHE A 267 0.75 8.55 -5.13
N HIS A 268 1.41 7.48 -4.69
CA HIS A 268 1.40 7.07 -3.28
C HIS A 268 2.06 8.14 -2.40
N GLY A 269 3.28 8.54 -2.73
CA GLY A 269 3.99 9.56 -1.99
C GLY A 269 3.26 10.90 -1.97
N GLY A 270 2.68 11.31 -3.10
CA GLY A 270 1.88 12.52 -3.21
C GLY A 270 0.62 12.47 -2.34
N PHE A 271 0.01 11.29 -2.20
CA PHE A 271 -1.08 11.07 -1.25
C PHE A 271 -0.64 11.35 0.18
N ASN A 272 0.50 10.77 0.59
CA ASN A 272 1.08 11.00 1.91
C ASN A 272 1.40 12.49 2.11
N LEU A 273 2.08 13.13 1.15
CA LEU A 273 2.43 14.54 1.23
C LEU A 273 1.21 15.43 1.48
N VAL A 274 0.14 15.21 0.73
CA VAL A 274 -1.10 15.99 0.84
C VAL A 274 -1.76 15.78 2.19
N LEU A 275 -1.83 14.54 2.67
CA LEU A 275 -2.36 14.23 3.99
C LEU A 275 -1.55 14.93 5.10
N PHE A 276 -0.22 14.82 5.08
CA PHE A 276 0.63 15.52 6.03
C PHE A 276 0.52 17.05 5.91
N ALA A 277 0.43 17.60 4.70
CA ALA A 277 0.25 19.03 4.48
C ALA A 277 -1.09 19.54 5.02
N LEU A 278 -2.19 18.80 4.83
CA LEU A 278 -3.49 19.11 5.40
C LEU A 278 -3.47 19.01 6.93
N SER A 279 -2.73 18.05 7.49
CA SER A 279 -2.54 17.96 8.93
C SER A 279 -1.74 19.17 9.46
N GLY A 280 -0.70 19.59 8.74
CA GLY A 280 0.08 20.80 8.97
C GLY A 280 -0.74 22.08 8.90
N TRP A 281 -1.67 22.18 7.95
CA TRP A 281 -2.62 23.30 7.87
C TRP A 281 -3.46 23.44 9.14
N ASN A 282 -3.71 22.32 9.82
CA ASN A 282 -4.42 22.28 11.10
C ASN A 282 -3.48 22.39 12.32
N GLY A 283 -2.22 22.79 12.12
CA GLY A 283 -1.25 23.04 13.20
C GLY A 283 -0.54 21.79 13.74
N ASN A 284 -0.55 20.67 13.00
CA ASN A 284 0.12 19.44 13.41
C ASN A 284 1.44 19.25 12.67
N VAL A 285 2.52 18.95 13.39
CA VAL A 285 3.82 18.65 12.76
C VAL A 285 3.79 17.27 12.08
N GLY A 286 3.10 16.31 12.69
CA GLY A 286 2.89 14.96 12.21
C GLY A 286 1.56 14.74 11.51
N TRP A 287 1.28 13.49 11.17
CA TRP A 287 -0.06 13.08 10.75
C TRP A 287 -0.94 12.90 11.97
N VAL A 288 -1.91 13.80 12.09
CA VAL A 288 -3.01 13.71 13.04
C VAL A 288 -4.31 13.69 12.26
N HIS A 289 -5.15 12.70 12.56
CA HIS A 289 -6.45 12.55 11.90
C HIS A 289 -7.34 13.75 12.23
N PRO A 290 -8.02 14.36 11.26
CA PRO A 290 -8.95 15.45 11.54
C PRO A 290 -10.15 14.97 12.36
N ASP A 291 -10.64 15.86 13.23
CA ASP A 291 -11.72 15.57 14.17
C ASP A 291 -13.05 16.21 13.79
N SER A 292 -13.03 17.23 12.93
CA SER A 292 -14.22 17.93 12.47
C SER A 292 -14.63 17.50 11.07
N VAL A 293 -15.94 17.40 10.84
CA VAL A 293 -16.50 17.10 9.50
C VAL A 293 -16.01 18.11 8.45
N TRP A 294 -15.82 19.36 8.85
CA TRP A 294 -15.34 20.44 7.99
C TRP A 294 -13.88 20.28 7.54
N GLN A 295 -13.07 19.52 8.27
CA GLN A 295 -11.72 19.13 7.86
C GLN A 295 -11.71 17.80 7.10
N ILE A 296 -12.53 16.85 7.53
CA ILE A 296 -12.64 15.52 6.91
C ILE A 296 -13.15 15.64 5.47
N VAL A 297 -14.27 16.34 5.22
CA VAL A 297 -14.89 16.40 3.89
C VAL A 297 -13.94 16.95 2.81
N PRO A 298 -13.27 18.11 3.00
CA PRO A 298 -12.29 18.60 2.02
C PRO A 298 -11.11 17.64 1.84
N MET A 299 -10.60 17.05 2.93
CA MET A 299 -9.53 16.05 2.86
C MET A 299 -9.93 14.86 1.99
N LEU A 300 -11.11 14.28 2.23
CA LEU A 300 -11.64 13.17 1.41
C LEU A 300 -11.85 13.59 -0.04
N GLY A 301 -12.28 14.84 -0.30
CA GLY A 301 -12.42 15.39 -1.64
C GLY A 301 -11.08 15.45 -2.40
N VAL A 302 -10.02 15.95 -1.76
CA VAL A 302 -8.67 15.99 -2.36
C VAL A 302 -8.15 14.58 -2.62
N VAL A 303 -8.29 13.70 -1.63
CA VAL A 303 -7.91 12.29 -1.70
C VAL A 303 -8.63 11.57 -2.85
N ALA A 304 -9.95 11.74 -2.97
CA ALA A 304 -10.74 11.18 -4.05
C ALA A 304 -10.32 11.75 -5.41
N GLY A 305 -9.97 13.03 -5.49
CA GLY A 305 -9.42 13.66 -6.69
C GLY A 305 -8.12 12.99 -7.16
N ILE A 306 -7.17 12.78 -6.25
CA ILE A 306 -5.90 12.07 -6.55
C ILE A 306 -6.18 10.65 -7.04
N GLN A 307 -7.07 9.93 -6.35
CA GLN A 307 -7.46 8.57 -6.75
C GLN A 307 -8.16 8.54 -8.11
N GLY A 308 -9.00 9.55 -8.42
CA GLY A 308 -9.64 9.70 -9.73
C GLY A 308 -8.62 9.90 -10.85
N VAL A 309 -7.61 10.75 -10.63
CA VAL A 309 -6.49 10.94 -11.59
C VAL A 309 -5.68 9.67 -11.76
N LEU A 310 -5.36 8.98 -10.68
CA LEU A 310 -4.64 7.71 -10.70
C LEU A 310 -5.43 6.62 -11.44
N PHE A 311 -6.73 6.50 -11.17
CA PHE A 311 -7.61 5.57 -11.88
C PHE A 311 -7.67 5.88 -13.38
N TRP A 312 -7.81 7.16 -13.74
CA TRP A 312 -7.77 7.58 -15.14
C TRP A 312 -6.43 7.21 -15.81
N ARG A 313 -5.31 7.43 -15.11
CA ARG A 313 -3.97 7.08 -15.59
C ARG A 313 -3.84 5.57 -15.80
N PHE A 314 -4.21 4.77 -14.81
CA PHE A 314 -4.26 3.31 -14.93
C PHE A 314 -5.13 2.86 -16.12
N ARG A 315 -6.36 3.38 -16.23
CA ARG A 315 -7.30 3.02 -17.30
C ARG A 315 -6.74 3.34 -18.69
N ARG A 316 -6.01 4.44 -18.83
CA ARG A 316 -5.36 4.82 -20.09
C ARG A 316 -4.27 3.81 -20.49
N VAL A 317 -3.40 3.42 -19.55
CA VAL A 317 -2.35 2.43 -19.80
C VAL A 317 -2.96 1.05 -20.05
N TRP A 318 -3.99 0.68 -19.28
CA TRP A 318 -4.64 -0.62 -19.43
C TRP A 318 -5.31 -0.80 -20.80
N ARG A 319 -6.00 0.23 -21.28
CA ARG A 319 -6.64 0.23 -22.60
C ARG A 319 -5.64 0.11 -23.75
N SER A 320 -4.44 0.70 -23.63
CA SER A 320 -3.41 0.52 -24.68
C SER A 320 -2.95 -0.93 -24.76
N LEU A 321 -2.87 -1.64 -23.61
CA LEU A 321 -2.56 -3.08 -23.61
C LEU A 321 -3.65 -3.92 -24.27
N GLU A 322 -4.92 -3.53 -24.12
CA GLU A 322 -6.04 -4.18 -24.80
C GLU A 322 -6.00 -3.97 -26.32
N ALA A 323 -5.69 -2.75 -26.77
CA ALA A 323 -5.58 -2.46 -28.20
C ALA A 323 -4.43 -3.24 -28.87
N ASP A 324 -3.29 -3.38 -28.18
CA ASP A 324 -2.13 -4.14 -28.66
C ASP A 324 -2.39 -5.67 -28.73
N GLU A 325 -3.36 -6.18 -27.97
CA GLU A 325 -3.79 -7.58 -28.01
C GLU A 325 -4.77 -7.86 -29.16
N VAL A 326 -5.61 -6.89 -29.55
CA VAL A 326 -6.56 -7.02 -30.67
C VAL A 326 -5.88 -6.87 -32.05
N GLY A 327 -4.76 -6.18 -32.11
CA GLY A 327 -3.97 -5.98 -33.34
C GLY A 327 -2.98 -7.11 -33.69
N LYS A 328 -2.95 -8.21 -32.93
CA LYS A 328 -2.08 -9.38 -33.15
C LYS A 328 -2.88 -10.60 -33.56
#